data_AF-A0A2G2F0V2-F1
#
_entry.id   AF-A0A2G2F0V2-F1
#
_cell.length_a   1.000
_cell.length_b   1.000
_cell.length_c   1.000
_cell.angle_alpha   90.00
_cell.angle_beta   90.00
_cell.angle_gamma   90.00
#
_symmetry.space_group_name_H-M   'P 1'
#
loop_
_entity.id
_entity.type
_entity.pdbx_description
1 polymer ?
#
loop_
_entity_poly.entity_id
_entity_poly.type
_entity_poly.pdbx_seq_one_letter_code
_entity_poly.pdbx_strand_id
1 'polypeptide(L)'
;MGNQSYILEVGDICDSCNNRFAKFEQKALSNTILAFERAKLGVQTKKKKNVKGEIQSLKFEGDKNYTKNKITLFQHERSLLRPSDKGNNLFELEVPSFDKSPVPTSKLLLKIGIESIYKSRRKLYNLYNFKELKEYLRNESNKDWPFITNTIQVSESIDIPRYTDKYNLTKIKCKLKVKERNNSTLIFNLKYGSISLAINLLSRNFDWIKEYNDWTVYPERLR
;
A
#
# COMPACT_ATOMS: atom_id res chain seq x y z
N MET A 1 -6.82 -4.29 3.87
CA MET A 1 -6.18 -4.88 2.67
C MET A 1 -6.52 -6.35 2.41
N GLY A 2 -7.43 -6.95 3.17
CA GLY A 2 -8.36 -7.94 2.62
C GLY A 2 -9.72 -7.26 2.57
N ASN A 3 -9.91 -6.35 1.61
CA ASN A 3 -11.09 -5.50 1.65
C ASN A 3 -12.33 -6.37 1.42
N GLN A 4 -13.12 -6.57 2.47
CA GLN A 4 -14.44 -7.20 2.37
C GLN A 4 -15.52 -6.18 2.03
N SER A 5 -15.22 -4.87 2.15
CA SER A 5 -16.19 -3.78 2.00
C SER A 5 -16.06 -3.05 0.64
N TYR A 6 -14.84 -2.89 0.12
CA TYR A 6 -14.60 -2.54 -1.29
C TYR A 6 -14.19 -3.77 -2.07
N ILE A 7 -15.17 -4.61 -2.37
CA ILE A 7 -15.08 -5.62 -3.41
C ILE A 7 -15.75 -5.03 -4.64
N LEU A 8 -15.13 -5.22 -5.81
CA LEU A 8 -15.77 -5.05 -7.11
C LEU A 8 -16.62 -6.29 -7.38
N GLU A 9 -17.79 -6.11 -7.97
CA GLU A 9 -18.73 -7.20 -8.23
C GLU A 9 -18.19 -8.15 -9.30
N VAL A 10 -18.71 -9.37 -9.31
CA VAL A 10 -18.38 -10.36 -10.34
C VAL A 10 -18.84 -9.79 -11.69
N GLY A 11 -17.92 -9.66 -12.64
CA GLY A 11 -18.17 -9.05 -13.95
C GLY A 11 -17.58 -7.65 -14.13
N ASP A 12 -17.21 -6.95 -13.05
CA ASP A 12 -16.55 -5.62 -13.13
C ASP A 12 -15.14 -5.71 -13.73
N ILE A 13 -14.49 -6.87 -13.57
CA ILE A 13 -13.15 -7.18 -14.10
C ILE A 13 -13.21 -8.56 -14.75
N CYS A 14 -12.65 -8.71 -15.95
CA CYS A 14 -12.54 -10.02 -16.59
C CYS A 14 -11.59 -10.96 -15.81
N ASP A 15 -11.80 -12.27 -15.93
CA ASP A 15 -11.03 -13.27 -15.17
C ASP A 15 -9.52 -13.15 -15.36
N SER A 16 -9.08 -12.82 -16.58
CA SER A 16 -7.65 -12.64 -16.87
C SER A 16 -7.05 -11.45 -16.11
N CYS A 17 -7.77 -10.34 -16.00
CA CYS A 17 -7.35 -9.18 -15.22
C CYS A 17 -7.42 -9.47 -13.72
N ASN A 18 -8.47 -10.14 -13.24
CA ASN A 18 -8.61 -10.52 -11.83
C ASN A 18 -7.46 -11.43 -11.36
N ASN A 19 -7.11 -12.43 -12.18
CA ASN A 19 -5.97 -13.32 -11.92
C ASN A 19 -4.64 -12.58 -11.90
N ARG A 20 -4.45 -11.60 -12.80
CA ARG A 20 -3.25 -10.74 -12.79
C ARG A 20 -3.18 -9.91 -11.52
N PHE A 21 -4.30 -9.35 -11.09
CA PHE A 21 -4.38 -8.52 -9.90
C PHE A 21 -4.08 -9.32 -8.65
N ALA A 22 -4.67 -10.50 -8.51
CA ALA A 22 -4.41 -11.40 -7.40
C ALA A 22 -2.92 -11.72 -7.22
N LYS A 23 -2.15 -11.89 -8.31
CA LYS A 23 -0.71 -12.18 -8.26
C LYS A 23 0.11 -11.04 -7.65
N PHE A 24 -0.09 -9.80 -8.09
CA PHE A 24 0.67 -8.68 -7.50
C PHE A 24 0.15 -8.28 -6.13
N GLU A 25 -1.15 -8.42 -5.86
CA GLU A 25 -1.73 -8.18 -4.53
C GLU A 25 -1.11 -9.15 -3.51
N GLN A 26 -1.02 -10.44 -3.85
CA GLN A 26 -0.39 -11.43 -2.98
C GLN A 26 1.06 -11.06 -2.69
N LYS A 27 1.85 -10.72 -3.72
CA LYS A 27 3.24 -10.29 -3.54
C LYS A 27 3.36 -9.05 -2.65
N ALA A 28 2.53 -8.04 -2.89
CA ALA A 28 2.52 -6.82 -2.08
C ALA A 28 2.11 -7.08 -0.61
N LEU A 29 1.21 -8.03 -0.38
CA LEU A 29 0.68 -8.35 0.95
C LEU A 29 1.40 -9.50 1.68
N SER A 30 2.45 -10.07 1.07
CA SER A 30 3.31 -11.10 1.67
C SER A 30 4.77 -10.64 1.81
N ASN A 31 5.29 -9.85 0.86
CA ASN A 31 6.73 -9.60 0.70
C ASN A 31 7.12 -8.12 0.82
N THR A 32 6.31 -7.33 1.53
CA THR A 32 6.56 -5.89 1.72
C THR A 32 6.20 -5.46 3.13
N ILE A 33 6.64 -4.27 3.50
CA ILE A 33 6.30 -3.62 4.77
C ILE A 33 4.78 -3.56 5.05
N LEU A 34 3.93 -3.58 4.01
CA LEU A 34 2.47 -3.65 4.19
C LEU A 34 2.02 -4.95 4.87
N ALA A 35 2.70 -6.07 4.59
CA ALA A 35 2.44 -7.36 5.21
C ALA A 35 2.82 -7.34 6.70
N PHE A 36 3.99 -6.75 7.01
CA PHE A 36 4.46 -6.58 8.38
C PHE A 36 3.52 -5.68 9.19
N GLU A 37 3.12 -4.55 8.63
CA GLU A 37 2.19 -3.63 9.28
C GLU A 37 0.83 -4.28 9.52
N ARG A 38 0.35 -5.09 8.58
CA ARG A 38 -0.88 -5.86 8.75
C ARG A 38 -0.78 -6.86 9.90
N ALA A 39 0.36 -7.56 10.03
CA ALA A 39 0.63 -8.46 11.15
C ALA A 39 0.66 -7.68 12.48
N LYS A 40 1.38 -6.55 12.52
CA LYS A 40 1.45 -5.64 13.68
C LYS A 40 0.07 -5.15 14.12
N LEU A 41 -0.82 -4.84 13.19
CA LEU A 41 -2.17 -4.36 13.49
C LEU A 41 -3.15 -5.48 13.87
N GLY A 42 -2.75 -6.75 13.86
CA GLY A 42 -3.65 -7.88 14.12
C GLY A 42 -4.75 -8.02 13.06
N VAL A 43 -4.50 -7.60 11.82
CA VAL A 43 -5.55 -7.59 10.78
C VAL A 43 -5.57 -8.93 10.03
N GLN A 44 -6.62 -9.72 10.27
CA GLN A 44 -6.84 -11.03 9.68
C GLN A 44 -6.76 -11.02 8.14
N THR A 45 -6.37 -12.14 7.54
CA THR A 45 -6.45 -12.38 6.09
C THR A 45 -7.90 -12.52 5.61
N LYS A 46 -8.16 -12.41 4.29
CA LYS A 46 -9.50 -12.67 3.71
C LYS A 46 -10.02 -14.07 4.10
N LYS A 47 -9.12 -15.03 4.33
CA LYS A 47 -9.42 -16.41 4.72
C LYS A 47 -9.49 -16.60 6.25
N LYS A 48 -9.62 -15.53 7.04
CA LYS A 48 -9.67 -15.57 8.52
C LYS A 48 -8.49 -16.33 9.15
N LYS A 49 -7.30 -16.17 8.57
CA LYS A 49 -6.02 -16.66 9.11
C LYS A 49 -5.16 -15.49 9.57
N ASN A 50 -4.23 -15.75 10.48
CA ASN A 50 -3.18 -14.81 10.82
C ASN A 50 -2.26 -14.53 9.62
N VAL A 51 -1.59 -13.38 9.68
CA VAL A 51 -0.75 -12.88 8.59
C VAL A 51 0.61 -13.52 8.69
N LYS A 52 1.13 -14.00 7.57
CA LYS A 52 2.49 -14.51 7.44
C LYS A 52 3.16 -13.78 6.28
N GLY A 53 4.44 -13.49 6.43
CA GLY A 53 5.21 -12.80 5.40
C GLY A 53 6.70 -13.02 5.56
N GLU A 54 7.41 -12.65 4.51
CA GLU A 54 8.86 -12.72 4.42
C GLU A 54 9.34 -11.51 3.63
N ILE A 55 10.18 -10.70 4.25
CA ILE A 55 10.79 -9.53 3.62
C ILE A 55 12.30 -9.73 3.72
N GLN A 56 12.97 -9.98 2.59
CA GLN A 56 14.37 -10.40 2.59
C GLN A 56 14.55 -11.64 3.50
N SER A 57 15.45 -11.60 4.47
CA SER A 57 15.64 -12.69 5.45
C SER A 57 14.67 -12.64 6.64
N LEU A 58 13.84 -11.60 6.78
CA LEU A 58 12.92 -11.44 7.91
C LEU A 58 11.61 -12.20 7.68
N LYS A 59 11.49 -13.40 8.25
CA LYS A 59 10.23 -14.16 8.30
C LYS A 59 9.43 -13.79 9.54
N PHE A 60 8.14 -13.54 9.39
CA PHE A 60 7.27 -13.16 10.50
C PHE A 60 5.87 -13.72 10.39
N GLU A 61 5.22 -13.84 11.56
CA GLU A 61 3.83 -14.25 11.70
C GLU A 61 3.14 -13.39 12.76
N GLY A 62 1.97 -12.86 12.42
CA GLY A 62 1.11 -12.19 13.38
C GLY A 62 0.50 -13.19 14.37
N ASP A 63 0.18 -12.71 15.57
CA ASP A 63 -0.43 -13.52 16.62
C ASP A 63 -1.70 -14.26 16.15
N LYS A 64 -1.86 -15.52 16.57
CA LYS A 64 -3.01 -16.38 16.18
C LYS A 64 -4.35 -15.84 16.66
N ASN A 65 -4.35 -15.10 17.78
CA ASN A 65 -5.54 -14.47 18.34
C ASN A 65 -5.71 -13.03 17.83
N TYR A 66 -4.93 -12.62 16.82
CA TYR A 66 -4.99 -11.29 16.21
C TYR A 66 -4.68 -10.16 17.19
N THR A 67 -3.86 -10.44 18.21
CA THR A 67 -3.42 -9.46 19.19
C THR A 67 -2.54 -8.40 18.52
N LYS A 68 -2.87 -7.11 18.72
CA LYS A 68 -2.08 -5.99 18.19
C LYS A 68 -0.68 -5.98 18.79
N ASN A 69 0.29 -5.54 17.98
CA ASN A 69 1.71 -5.40 18.33
C ASN A 69 2.39 -6.69 18.82
N LYS A 70 1.79 -7.87 18.55
CA LYS A 70 2.37 -9.16 18.88
C LYS A 70 2.69 -9.91 17.59
N ILE A 71 3.98 -10.03 17.31
CA ILE A 71 4.52 -10.64 16.09
C ILE A 71 5.59 -11.65 16.52
N THR A 72 5.55 -12.84 15.92
CA THR A 72 6.61 -13.83 16.03
C THR A 72 7.56 -13.66 14.86
N LEU A 73 8.84 -13.50 15.15
CA LEU A 73 9.91 -13.48 14.14
C LEU A 73 10.57 -14.85 14.09
N PHE A 74 10.80 -15.36 12.89
CA PHE A 74 11.51 -16.63 12.66
C PHE A 74 12.82 -16.35 11.96
N GLN A 75 13.89 -17.05 12.36
CA GLN A 75 15.18 -17.09 11.64
C GLN A 75 15.66 -15.68 11.21
N HIS A 76 15.78 -14.75 12.17
CA HIS A 76 16.27 -13.42 11.87
C HIS A 76 17.79 -13.38 11.91
N GLU A 77 18.40 -12.65 10.97
CA GLU A 77 19.78 -12.24 11.13
C GLU A 77 19.87 -11.28 12.33
N ARG A 78 20.87 -11.48 13.20
CA ARG A 78 21.12 -10.57 14.33
C ARG A 78 21.35 -9.12 13.88
N SER A 79 21.73 -8.91 12.61
CA SER A 79 21.92 -7.59 11.98
C SER A 79 20.68 -6.69 12.01
N LEU A 80 19.47 -7.27 12.04
CA LEU A 80 18.22 -6.51 12.05
C LEU A 80 17.80 -6.04 13.45
N LEU A 81 18.45 -6.53 14.51
CA LEU A 81 18.16 -6.16 15.89
C LEU A 81 19.29 -5.26 16.43
N ARG A 82 18.91 -4.08 16.89
CA ARG A 82 19.82 -3.14 17.56
C ARG A 82 19.37 -2.98 19.01
N PRO A 83 20.27 -2.94 20.00
CA PRO A 83 19.88 -2.56 21.36
C PRO A 83 19.18 -1.19 21.34
N SER A 84 18.10 -1.04 22.11
CA SER A 84 17.40 0.24 22.22
C SER A 84 17.97 1.05 23.37
N ASP A 85 18.11 2.36 23.17
CA ASP A 85 18.55 3.30 24.21
C ASP A 85 17.51 3.48 25.35
N LYS A 86 16.32 2.87 25.22
CA LYS A 86 15.19 3.05 26.14
C LYS A 86 15.19 2.12 27.36
N GLY A 87 16.22 1.29 27.52
CA GLY A 87 16.41 0.48 28.72
C GLY A 87 16.86 -0.96 28.45
N ASN A 88 17.12 -1.69 29.54
CA ASN A 88 17.61 -3.06 29.48
C ASN A 88 16.58 -4.01 28.84
N ASN A 89 17.05 -4.92 27.98
CA ASN A 89 16.24 -5.92 27.26
C ASN A 89 15.25 -5.37 26.21
N LEU A 90 15.43 -4.13 25.74
CA LEU A 90 14.72 -3.59 24.59
C LEU A 90 15.60 -3.62 23.35
N PHE A 91 15.01 -4.01 22.22
CA PHE A 91 15.67 -4.02 20.92
C PHE A 91 14.81 -3.28 19.89
N GLU A 92 15.46 -2.57 19.00
CA GLU A 92 14.88 -1.98 17.81
C GLU A 92 15.05 -2.96 16.65
N LEU A 93 13.95 -3.20 15.94
CA LEU A 93 13.94 -4.05 14.75
C LEU A 93 13.90 -3.16 13.52
N GLU A 94 14.91 -3.28 12.67
CA GLU A 94 14.89 -2.70 11.34
C GLU A 94 14.12 -3.62 10.38
N VAL A 95 13.07 -3.11 9.75
CA VAL A 95 12.24 -3.87 8.81
C VAL A 95 12.42 -3.29 7.41
N PRO A 96 12.94 -4.07 6.44
CA PRO A 96 13.08 -3.58 5.07
C PRO A 96 11.73 -3.24 4.45
N SER A 97 11.73 -2.31 3.48
CA SER A 97 10.48 -1.92 2.81
C SER A 97 9.96 -2.99 1.85
N PHE A 98 10.87 -3.64 1.11
CA PHE A 98 10.55 -4.61 0.05
C PHE A 98 11.56 -5.74 0.03
N ASP A 99 11.12 -6.93 -0.36
CA ASP A 99 11.99 -8.09 -0.56
C ASP A 99 12.90 -7.94 -1.80
N LYS A 100 12.31 -7.76 -2.99
CA LYS A 100 13.05 -7.67 -4.27
C LYS A 100 12.67 -6.50 -5.16
N SER A 101 11.40 -6.10 -5.14
CA SER A 101 10.88 -5.11 -6.08
C SER A 101 9.71 -4.34 -5.48
N PRO A 102 9.66 -3.01 -5.68
CA PRO A 102 8.53 -2.19 -5.28
C PRO A 102 7.36 -2.23 -6.29
N VAL A 103 7.54 -2.87 -7.46
CA VAL A 103 6.53 -2.93 -8.53
C VAL A 103 5.18 -3.51 -8.06
N PRO A 104 5.13 -4.62 -7.28
CA PRO A 104 3.85 -5.12 -6.77
C PRO A 104 3.12 -4.10 -5.89
N THR A 105 3.86 -3.33 -5.08
CA THR A 105 3.32 -2.26 -4.24
C THR A 105 2.76 -1.13 -5.08
N SER A 106 3.49 -0.68 -6.10
CA SER A 106 3.01 0.35 -7.03
C SER A 106 1.69 -0.08 -7.71
N LYS A 107 1.62 -1.31 -8.23
CA LYS A 107 0.38 -1.85 -8.82
C LYS A 107 -0.75 -1.98 -7.81
N LEU A 108 -0.46 -2.40 -6.59
CA LEU A 108 -1.45 -2.43 -5.51
C LEU A 108 -1.99 -1.02 -5.21
N LEU A 109 -1.13 -0.01 -5.11
CA LEU A 109 -1.52 1.37 -4.86
C LEU A 109 -2.42 1.91 -5.97
N LEU A 110 -2.01 1.74 -7.24
CA LEU A 110 -2.80 2.17 -8.40
C LEU A 110 -4.16 1.49 -8.45
N LYS A 111 -4.20 0.18 -8.20
CA LYS A 111 -5.46 -0.59 -8.14
C LYS A 111 -6.38 -0.07 -7.04
N ILE A 112 -5.88 0.07 -5.80
CA ILE A 112 -6.70 0.61 -4.69
C ILE A 112 -7.17 2.03 -5.02
N GLY A 113 -6.30 2.87 -5.58
CA GLY A 113 -6.61 4.24 -5.97
C GLY A 113 -7.75 4.30 -6.98
N ILE A 114 -7.60 3.63 -8.12
CA ILE A 114 -8.63 3.66 -9.18
C ILE A 114 -9.95 3.03 -8.72
N GLU A 115 -9.91 1.90 -8.00
CA GLU A 115 -11.12 1.21 -7.51
C GLU A 115 -11.87 2.05 -6.47
N SER A 116 -11.13 2.67 -5.53
CA SER A 116 -11.74 3.51 -4.49
C SER A 116 -12.34 4.79 -5.07
N ILE A 117 -11.69 5.41 -6.05
CA ILE A 117 -12.22 6.59 -6.75
C ILE A 117 -13.44 6.20 -7.59
N TYR A 118 -13.38 5.09 -8.33
CA TYR A 118 -14.52 4.58 -9.09
C TYR A 118 -15.74 4.35 -8.19
N LYS A 119 -15.57 3.66 -7.05
CA LYS A 119 -16.66 3.30 -6.14
C LYS A 119 -17.20 4.49 -5.33
N SER A 120 -16.34 5.35 -4.79
CA SER A 120 -16.76 6.40 -3.84
C SER A 120 -16.75 7.83 -4.40
N ARG A 121 -16.10 8.06 -5.54
CA ARG A 121 -15.89 9.39 -6.15
C ARG A 121 -16.11 9.35 -7.68
N ARG A 122 -17.22 8.74 -8.13
CA ARG A 122 -17.54 8.55 -9.55
C ARG A 122 -17.43 9.81 -10.43
N LYS A 123 -17.83 10.98 -9.91
CA LYS A 123 -17.67 12.27 -10.61
C LYS A 123 -16.19 12.54 -10.93
N LEU A 124 -15.32 12.40 -9.94
CA LEU A 124 -13.87 12.54 -10.09
C LEU A 124 -13.30 11.52 -11.07
N TYR A 125 -13.74 10.25 -10.99
CA TYR A 125 -13.33 9.21 -11.93
C TYR A 125 -13.61 9.60 -13.40
N ASN A 126 -14.75 10.23 -13.68
CA ASN A 126 -15.16 10.59 -15.03
C ASN A 126 -14.42 11.82 -15.59
N LEU A 127 -13.75 12.62 -14.75
CA LEU A 127 -13.01 13.82 -15.18
C LEU A 127 -11.65 13.49 -15.81
N TYR A 128 -11.08 12.32 -15.51
CA TYR A 128 -9.70 12.01 -15.83
C TYR A 128 -9.54 10.78 -16.71
N ASN A 129 -8.47 10.76 -17.50
CA ASN A 129 -8.10 9.62 -18.32
C ASN A 129 -7.12 8.69 -17.59
N PHE A 130 -7.59 7.51 -17.20
CA PHE A 130 -6.77 6.48 -16.53
C PHE A 130 -6.16 5.44 -17.49
N LYS A 131 -6.03 5.74 -18.80
CA LYS A 131 -5.52 4.79 -19.79
C LYS A 131 -4.15 4.25 -19.44
N GLU A 132 -3.16 5.11 -19.17
CA GLU A 132 -1.80 4.66 -18.84
C GLU A 132 -1.75 3.76 -17.60
N LEU A 133 -2.53 4.11 -16.56
CA LEU A 133 -2.65 3.31 -15.35
C LEU A 133 -3.20 1.91 -15.67
N LYS A 134 -4.29 1.85 -16.46
CA LYS A 134 -4.91 0.58 -16.84
C LYS A 134 -3.96 -0.29 -17.66
N GLU A 135 -3.24 0.28 -18.62
CA GLU A 135 -2.21 -0.41 -19.41
C GLU A 135 -1.10 -0.98 -18.52
N TYR A 136 -0.63 -0.20 -17.53
CA TYR A 136 0.36 -0.67 -16.57
C TYR A 136 -0.13 -1.82 -15.68
N LEU A 137 -1.38 -1.74 -15.18
CA LEU A 137 -1.99 -2.82 -14.41
C LEU A 137 -2.20 -4.09 -15.26
N ARG A 138 -2.41 -3.94 -16.58
CA ARG A 138 -2.52 -5.05 -17.54
C ARG A 138 -1.18 -5.63 -17.99
N ASN A 139 -0.05 -5.07 -17.57
CA ASN A 139 1.30 -5.40 -18.05
C ASN A 139 1.53 -5.09 -19.54
N GLU A 140 0.79 -4.15 -20.12
CA GLU A 140 1.00 -3.67 -21.49
C GLU A 140 2.16 -2.66 -21.54
N SER A 141 2.62 -2.19 -20.39
CA SER A 141 3.80 -1.35 -20.25
C SER A 141 4.71 -1.85 -19.13
N ASN A 142 6.01 -1.88 -19.40
CA ASN A 142 7.07 -2.25 -18.45
C ASN A 142 7.73 -1.04 -17.78
N LYS A 143 7.29 0.18 -18.12
CA LYS A 143 7.83 1.40 -17.49
C LYS A 143 7.38 1.47 -16.04
N ASP A 144 8.35 1.66 -15.14
CA ASP A 144 8.08 1.81 -13.71
C ASP A 144 7.08 2.93 -13.44
N TRP A 145 6.28 2.73 -12.40
CA TRP A 145 5.36 3.73 -11.92
C TRP A 145 5.79 4.20 -10.54
N PRO A 146 6.40 5.39 -10.44
CA PRO A 146 7.03 5.81 -9.20
C PRO A 146 6.00 6.13 -8.13
N PHE A 147 6.37 5.83 -6.88
CA PHE A 147 5.62 6.26 -5.70
C PHE A 147 6.60 6.66 -4.61
N ILE A 148 6.11 7.41 -3.63
CA ILE A 148 6.89 7.85 -2.49
C ILE A 148 6.34 7.29 -1.20
N THR A 149 7.23 7.03 -0.26
CA THR A 149 6.87 7.07 1.17
C THR A 149 6.94 8.51 1.63
N ASN A 150 5.95 8.95 2.39
CA ASN A 150 5.94 10.31 2.94
C ASN A 150 5.43 10.28 4.38
N THR A 151 6.19 10.88 5.29
CA THR A 151 5.82 11.10 6.69
C THR A 151 4.73 12.18 6.85
N ILE A 152 4.73 13.17 5.95
CA ILE A 152 3.86 14.34 5.98
C ILE A 152 2.55 14.04 5.25
N GLN A 153 1.42 14.44 5.83
CA GLN A 153 0.13 14.36 5.14
C GLN A 153 0.14 15.33 3.95
N VAL A 154 -0.27 14.83 2.78
CA VAL A 154 -0.54 15.67 1.62
C VAL A 154 -1.59 16.72 2.01
N SER A 155 -1.19 17.99 2.10
CA SER A 155 -2.08 19.11 2.40
C SER A 155 -3.22 19.17 1.39
N GLU A 156 -4.42 19.58 1.82
CA GLU A 156 -5.61 19.77 0.95
C GLU A 156 -6.14 18.46 0.31
N SER A 157 -5.73 17.30 0.80
CA SER A 157 -6.25 16.02 0.32
C SER A 157 -7.65 15.72 0.89
N ILE A 158 -8.55 15.26 0.02
CA ILE A 158 -9.92 14.85 0.39
C ILE A 158 -9.98 13.35 0.66
N ASP A 159 -10.80 12.94 1.63
CA ASP A 159 -11.05 11.51 1.87
C ASP A 159 -11.80 10.90 0.69
N ILE A 160 -11.32 9.77 0.15
CA ILE A 160 -12.03 9.04 -0.91
C ILE A 160 -13.28 8.33 -0.35
N PRO A 161 -13.19 7.54 0.75
CA PRO A 161 -14.31 6.78 1.29
C PRO A 161 -15.42 7.64 1.86
N ARG A 162 -16.66 7.14 1.81
CA ARG A 162 -17.84 7.78 2.41
C ARG A 162 -18.40 6.91 3.54
N TYR A 163 -18.98 7.53 4.56
CA TYR A 163 -19.78 6.88 5.61
C TYR A 163 -19.20 5.57 6.18
N THR A 164 -19.89 4.44 5.95
CA THR A 164 -19.59 3.09 6.46
C THR A 164 -18.22 2.59 6.05
N ASP A 165 -17.82 2.85 4.82
CA ASP A 165 -16.52 2.49 4.29
C ASP A 165 -15.39 3.22 5.03
N LYS A 166 -15.56 4.53 5.27
CA LYS A 166 -14.61 5.33 6.05
C LYS A 166 -14.48 4.79 7.47
N TYR A 167 -15.59 4.43 8.10
CA TYR A 167 -15.62 3.81 9.43
C TYR A 167 -14.88 2.47 9.46
N ASN A 168 -15.16 1.57 8.52
CA ASN A 168 -14.53 0.25 8.43
C ASN A 168 -13.01 0.35 8.18
N LEU A 169 -12.59 1.25 7.30
CA LEU A 169 -11.16 1.50 7.04
C LEU A 169 -10.45 2.08 8.27
N THR A 170 -11.10 2.97 9.02
CA THR A 170 -10.55 3.55 10.24
C THR A 170 -10.26 2.50 11.32
N LYS A 171 -11.11 1.47 11.47
CA LYS A 171 -10.90 0.36 12.42
C LYS A 171 -9.58 -0.39 12.19
N ILE A 172 -9.15 -0.50 10.93
CA ILE A 172 -7.89 -1.14 10.54
C ILE A 172 -6.76 -0.14 10.30
N LYS A 173 -6.88 1.08 10.84
CA LYS A 173 -5.94 2.21 10.66
C LYS A 173 -5.60 2.48 9.19
N CYS A 174 -6.57 2.34 8.30
CA CYS A 174 -6.45 2.63 6.88
C CYS A 174 -7.15 3.95 6.54
N LYS A 175 -6.50 4.83 5.77
CA LYS A 175 -7.11 6.04 5.19
C LYS A 175 -6.71 6.12 3.72
N LEU A 176 -7.68 6.47 2.89
CA LEU A 176 -7.52 6.64 1.46
C LEU A 176 -7.87 8.09 1.14
N LYS A 177 -6.92 8.84 0.60
CA LYS A 177 -7.12 10.24 0.24
C LYS A 177 -6.69 10.49 -1.20
N VAL A 178 -7.23 11.56 -1.79
CA VAL A 178 -6.84 12.04 -3.12
C VAL A 178 -6.62 13.55 -3.10
N LYS A 179 -5.64 14.02 -3.88
CA LYS A 179 -5.40 15.44 -4.15
C LYS A 179 -5.38 15.67 -5.66
N GLU A 180 -6.27 16.54 -6.12
CA GLU A 180 -6.23 17.09 -7.48
C GLU A 180 -5.22 18.24 -7.49
N ARG A 181 -4.24 18.20 -8.41
CA ARG A 181 -3.28 19.31 -8.59
C ARG A 181 -3.45 19.99 -9.94
N ASN A 182 -3.57 19.20 -11.00
CA ASN A 182 -3.82 19.68 -12.36
C ASN A 182 -4.36 18.53 -13.23
N ASN A 183 -4.54 18.78 -14.53
CA ASN A 183 -5.10 17.81 -15.48
C ASN A 183 -4.25 16.55 -15.69
N SER A 184 -2.98 16.55 -15.27
CA SER A 184 -2.04 15.42 -15.42
C SER A 184 -1.56 14.84 -14.08
N THR A 185 -2.10 15.35 -12.95
CA THR A 185 -1.63 15.02 -11.61
C THR A 185 -2.81 14.82 -10.65
N LEU A 186 -3.07 13.55 -10.34
CA LEU A 186 -4.05 13.13 -9.33
C LEU A 186 -3.35 12.25 -8.30
N ILE A 187 -3.02 12.81 -7.15
CA ILE A 187 -2.21 12.12 -6.15
C ILE A 187 -3.11 11.29 -5.24
N PHE A 188 -2.93 9.98 -5.27
CA PHE A 188 -3.53 9.06 -4.33
C PHE A 188 -2.60 8.86 -3.14
N ASN A 189 -3.14 9.00 -1.93
CA ASN A 189 -2.43 8.72 -0.68
C ASN A 189 -3.11 7.59 0.09
N LEU A 190 -2.32 6.55 0.38
CA LEU A 190 -2.69 5.44 1.25
C LEU A 190 -1.93 5.60 2.57
N LYS A 191 -2.66 5.81 3.66
CA LYS A 191 -2.13 5.65 5.02
C LYS A 191 -2.61 4.33 5.60
N TYR A 192 -1.69 3.45 5.97
CA TYR A 192 -2.00 2.17 6.59
C TYR A 192 -1.11 1.95 7.81
N GLY A 193 -1.70 2.03 9.01
CA GLY A 193 -0.94 2.00 10.25
C GLY A 193 0.05 3.16 10.32
N SER A 194 1.34 2.85 10.50
CA SER A 194 2.44 3.82 10.45
C SER A 194 2.96 4.12 9.04
N ILE A 195 2.53 3.37 8.02
CA ILE A 195 2.99 3.55 6.64
C ILE A 195 2.12 4.57 5.93
N SER A 196 2.75 5.45 5.14
CA SER A 196 2.07 6.40 4.28
C SER A 196 2.75 6.41 2.90
N LEU A 197 1.97 6.12 1.86
CA LEU A 197 2.41 5.98 0.48
C LEU A 197 1.62 6.92 -0.41
N ALA A 198 2.29 7.63 -1.32
CA ALA A 198 1.66 8.49 -2.31
C ALA A 198 2.10 8.14 -3.73
N ILE A 199 1.17 8.21 -4.68
CA ILE A 199 1.39 7.87 -6.10
C ILE A 199 0.51 8.76 -7.00
N ASN A 200 1.03 9.18 -8.16
CA ASN A 200 0.20 9.84 -9.17
C ASN A 200 -0.62 8.78 -9.93
N LEU A 201 -1.93 8.95 -10.05
CA LEU A 201 -2.79 8.00 -10.77
C LEU A 201 -2.86 8.23 -12.28
N LEU A 202 -2.39 9.38 -12.78
CA LEU A 202 -2.58 9.77 -14.18
C LEU A 202 -1.34 9.62 -15.04
N SER A 203 -0.16 9.84 -14.47
CA SER A 203 1.09 9.79 -15.21
C SER A 203 2.25 9.29 -14.37
N ARG A 204 3.33 8.92 -15.06
CA ARG A 204 4.61 8.48 -14.48
C ARG A 204 5.61 9.60 -14.25
N ASN A 205 5.19 10.87 -14.41
CA ASN A 205 6.10 12.00 -14.23
C ASN A 205 6.53 12.15 -12.77
N PHE A 206 7.64 12.84 -12.53
CA PHE A 206 8.22 13.05 -11.20
C PHE A 206 8.00 14.46 -10.67
N ASP A 207 7.44 15.37 -11.48
CA ASP A 207 7.28 16.78 -11.09
C ASP A 207 6.37 16.95 -9.87
N TRP A 208 5.49 15.99 -9.63
CA TRP A 208 4.64 15.99 -8.44
C TRP A 208 5.40 15.70 -7.13
N ILE A 209 6.56 15.04 -7.21
CA ILE A 209 7.34 14.61 -6.05
C ILE A 209 8.15 15.76 -5.45
N LYS A 210 8.57 16.72 -6.28
CA LYS A 210 9.43 17.86 -5.91
C LYS A 210 8.89 18.73 -4.76
N GLU A 211 7.59 18.68 -4.49
CA GLU A 211 6.92 19.48 -3.45
C GLU A 211 6.93 18.82 -2.07
N TYR A 212 7.29 17.54 -2.00
CA TYR A 212 7.41 16.85 -0.73
C TYR A 212 8.86 17.02 -0.24
N ASN A 213 9.03 17.32 1.05
CA ASN A 213 10.31 17.18 1.73
C ASN A 213 10.34 15.81 2.42
N ASP A 214 11.52 15.22 2.63
CA ASP A 214 11.71 13.96 3.37
C ASP A 214 10.94 12.73 2.82
N TRP A 215 11.11 12.45 1.53
CA TRP A 215 10.53 11.26 0.87
C TRP A 215 11.59 10.25 0.45
N THR A 216 11.16 8.98 0.37
CA THR A 216 11.89 7.97 -0.39
C THR A 216 11.09 7.61 -1.64
N VAL A 217 11.70 7.82 -2.82
CA VAL A 217 11.18 7.40 -4.12
C VAL A 217 11.47 5.93 -4.38
N TYR A 218 10.45 5.24 -4.90
CA TYR A 218 10.56 3.88 -5.37
C TYR A 218 10.13 3.74 -6.82
N PRO A 219 10.84 2.91 -7.63
CA PRO A 219 12.12 2.28 -7.30
C PRO A 219 13.27 3.28 -7.12
N GLU A 220 14.24 2.92 -6.26
CA GLU A 220 15.34 3.80 -5.81
C GLU A 220 16.24 4.29 -6.94
N ARG A 221 16.31 3.54 -8.05
CA ARG A 221 17.05 3.91 -9.27
C ARG A 221 16.52 5.15 -10.01
N LEU A 222 15.37 5.66 -9.60
CA LEU A 222 14.72 6.84 -10.19
C LEU A 222 14.99 8.12 -9.37
N ARG A 223 15.85 8.04 -8.37
CA ARG A 223 16.37 9.20 -7.64
C ARG A 223 17.26 10.05 -8.54
#